data_AF-A0A0H2R422-F1
#
_entry.id   AF-A0A0H2R422-F1
#
_cell.length_a   1.000
_cell.length_b   1.000
_cell.length_c   1.000
_cell.angle_alpha   90.00
_cell.angle_beta   90.00
_cell.angle_gamma   90.00
#
_symmetry.space_group_name_H-M   'P 1'
#
loop_
_entity.id
_entity.type
_entity.pdbx_description
1 polymer ?
#
loop_
_entity_poly.entity_id
_entity_poly.type
_entity_poly.pdbx_seq_one_letter_code
_entity_poly.pdbx_strand_id
1 'polypeptide(L)'
;MRRNDPALHQERKLYPSDSPSFTTRTCCDHARLTIEDASVKVHELWSGLFQISRGRIDGSAQINDTMAKYLKHKSSLFSDYMKDHELSFLSTRYLRDAMTLRVFGNALYFIVELWRMYMKIAKTDAGRSYKEIIVEWSNLDACFKCLPSGVLRTAFAPPPLLADVLAQFILNNRAVKIPAAFQTFFGVPHIDFKSLSEGLISRISIDKTHFRLLPVYREALLRALSESPYASSPQSGLQIEESSRDATKGTILSGVPIWTDYCEEAKKIWDCHYRNLSPESSSIDLNRILVRSPHMSNFTLDMFLNGILLSDCPGSYSQVMSNVAIRVQNVLNRLTLPHFANVLYLRRYRIKDTNKTIITSDNLPEPSTVLIKNFEGNTLHEFTVDTLPLSGSEALWIHFDGQSAPFSLNQPLKRIIYTAPLSPIKYDFILAEDPKRREMPTYVAAVKVGSIYHLTNTTYGSSSVKYTDEVGDEKESQDYLILAKRIHNNNRQDNRTSSATGRWIPFWPVKDPAYVALSESAKSDDEHLEKLLNSFRRE
;
A
#
# COMPACT_ATOMS: atom_id res chain seq x y z
N MET A 1 52.93 22.40 5.29
CA MET A 1 52.08 22.61 6.48
C MET A 1 50.62 22.40 6.09
N ARG A 2 50.08 21.20 6.33
CA ARG A 2 48.66 20.89 6.06
C ARG A 2 47.85 21.27 7.31
N ARG A 3 46.78 22.05 7.13
CA ARG A 3 45.80 22.34 8.18
C ARG A 3 44.97 21.08 8.42
N ASN A 4 45.02 20.56 9.65
CA ASN A 4 44.14 19.50 10.11
C ASN A 4 42.72 20.06 10.24
N ASP A 5 41.78 19.50 9.48
CA ASP A 5 40.36 19.81 9.58
C ASP A 5 39.72 19.00 10.74
N PRO A 6 39.17 19.66 11.78
CA PRO A 6 38.58 18.99 12.95
C PRO A 6 37.36 18.11 12.60
N ALA A 7 36.69 18.34 11.47
CA ALA A 7 35.49 17.59 11.09
C ALA A 7 35.76 16.09 10.84
N LEU A 8 36.94 15.76 10.27
CA LEU A 8 37.37 14.39 9.98
C LEU A 8 37.69 13.56 11.22
N HIS A 9 37.96 14.19 12.37
CA HIS A 9 38.21 13.47 13.63
C HIS A 9 36.94 13.13 14.40
N GLN A 10 35.80 13.78 14.12
CA GLN A 10 34.53 13.49 14.77
C GLN A 10 33.83 12.25 14.16
N GLU A 11 34.02 11.97 12.87
CA GLU A 11 33.48 10.77 12.21
C GLU A 11 34.02 9.45 12.76
N ARG A 12 35.30 9.41 13.16
CA ARG A 12 35.89 8.19 13.76
C ARG A 12 35.25 7.78 15.09
N LYS A 13 34.55 8.71 15.77
CA LYS A 13 33.83 8.42 17.01
C LYS A 13 32.39 7.93 16.79
N LEU A 14 31.82 8.11 15.59
CA LEU A 14 30.44 7.71 15.27
C LEU A 14 30.33 6.26 14.79
N TYR A 15 31.45 5.61 14.44
CA TYR A 15 31.47 4.23 13.95
C TYR A 15 32.61 3.40 14.57
N PRO A 16 32.50 2.96 15.84
CA PRO A 16 33.35 1.90 16.35
C PRO A 16 32.91 0.57 15.73
N SER A 17 33.72 0.01 14.84
CA SER A 17 33.48 -1.32 14.29
C SER A 17 33.88 -2.38 15.33
N ASP A 18 33.01 -2.66 16.30
CA ASP A 18 33.28 -3.64 17.36
C ASP A 18 33.10 -5.11 16.93
N SER A 19 33.25 -5.41 15.63
CA SER A 19 33.26 -6.80 15.14
C SER A 19 34.41 -6.99 14.15
N PRO A 20 35.46 -7.75 14.51
CA PRO A 20 36.53 -8.10 13.59
C PRO A 20 36.04 -9.20 12.65
N SER A 21 35.20 -8.83 11.68
CA SER A 21 34.86 -9.69 10.55
C SER A 21 36.04 -9.73 9.58
N PHE A 22 36.76 -10.86 9.56
CA PHE A 22 37.89 -11.12 8.64
C PHE A 22 37.54 -10.97 7.14
N THR A 23 36.25 -10.89 6.76
CA THR A 23 35.81 -10.76 5.36
C THR A 23 35.78 -9.31 4.85
N THR A 24 36.00 -8.30 5.70
CA THR A 24 35.97 -6.87 5.30
C THR A 24 37.34 -6.25 4.99
N ARG A 25 38.44 -6.99 5.23
CA ARG A 25 39.82 -6.48 5.04
C ARG A 25 40.11 -6.01 3.61
N THR A 26 39.56 -6.66 2.59
CA THR A 26 39.86 -6.32 1.20
C THR A 26 39.17 -5.04 0.70
N CYS A 27 37.99 -4.67 1.21
CA CYS A 27 37.34 -3.41 0.85
C CYS A 27 37.96 -2.19 1.55
N CYS A 28 38.41 -2.33 2.80
CA CYS A 28 38.94 -1.20 3.57
C CYS A 28 40.40 -0.83 3.21
N ASP A 29 41.20 -1.78 2.75
CA ASP A 29 42.62 -1.52 2.42
C ASP A 29 42.80 -0.91 1.02
N HIS A 30 41.89 -1.17 0.06
CA HIS A 30 41.87 -0.47 -1.24
C HIS A 30 41.27 0.94 -1.16
N ALA A 31 40.38 1.17 -0.19
CA ALA A 31 39.76 2.47 0.05
C ALA A 31 40.73 3.58 0.52
N ARG A 32 41.99 3.26 0.79
CA ARG A 32 42.90 4.18 1.49
C ARG A 32 43.81 5.01 0.56
N LEU A 33 43.84 4.73 -0.75
CA LEU A 33 44.87 5.30 -1.64
C LEU A 33 44.36 6.00 -2.92
N THR A 34 43.09 5.85 -3.32
CA THR A 34 42.49 6.50 -4.52
C THR A 34 41.22 7.31 -4.21
N ILE A 35 40.80 7.35 -2.94
CA ILE A 35 39.45 7.75 -2.51
C ILE A 35 39.25 9.25 -2.35
N GLU A 36 40.29 10.09 -2.24
CA GLU A 36 40.08 11.48 -1.80
C GLU A 36 39.21 12.32 -2.75
N ASP A 37 39.34 12.21 -4.08
CA ASP A 37 38.54 13.05 -4.99
C ASP A 37 37.15 12.50 -5.31
N ALA A 38 37.04 11.19 -5.55
CA ALA A 38 35.78 10.60 -5.99
C ALA A 38 34.79 10.41 -4.83
N SER A 39 35.28 10.07 -3.62
CA SER A 39 34.41 10.02 -2.44
C SER A 39 33.93 11.39 -1.99
N VAL A 40 34.75 12.45 -2.18
CA VAL A 40 34.31 13.83 -1.95
C VAL A 40 33.13 14.17 -2.86
N LYS A 41 33.17 13.81 -4.15
CA LYS A 41 32.04 14.04 -5.07
C LYS A 41 30.78 13.28 -4.64
N VAL A 42 30.92 12.03 -4.20
CA VAL A 42 29.79 11.25 -3.65
C VAL A 42 29.25 11.93 -2.39
N HIS A 43 30.11 12.31 -1.46
CA HIS A 43 29.71 13.00 -0.23
C HIS A 43 29.03 14.35 -0.53
N GLU A 44 29.56 15.18 -1.43
CA GLU A 44 28.95 16.44 -1.85
C GLU A 44 27.55 16.22 -2.44
N LEU A 45 27.39 15.19 -3.28
CA LEU A 45 26.12 14.83 -3.89
C LEU A 45 25.06 14.46 -2.84
N TRP A 46 25.41 13.60 -1.88
CA TRP A 46 24.47 13.19 -0.83
C TRP A 46 24.27 14.27 0.23
N SER A 47 25.33 15.02 0.60
CA SER A 47 25.23 16.14 1.52
C SER A 47 24.35 17.26 0.97
N GLY A 48 24.39 17.52 -0.34
CA GLY A 48 23.46 18.46 -0.98
C GLY A 48 22.00 18.04 -0.79
N LEU A 49 21.70 16.75 -0.95
CA LEU A 49 20.37 16.20 -0.67
C LEU A 49 19.95 16.40 0.79
N PHE A 50 20.84 16.10 1.76
CA PHE A 50 20.56 16.26 3.18
C PHE A 50 20.50 17.72 3.65
N GLN A 51 21.24 18.62 3.01
CA GLN A 51 21.14 20.05 3.27
C GLN A 51 19.79 20.59 2.82
N ILE A 52 19.29 20.17 1.65
CA ILE A 52 17.95 20.53 1.19
C ILE A 52 16.90 20.02 2.17
N SER A 53 17.01 18.76 2.64
CA SER A 53 16.03 18.20 3.58
C SER A 53 16.06 18.84 4.97
N ARG A 54 17.21 19.42 5.39
CA ARG A 54 17.37 20.17 6.66
C ARG A 54 17.07 21.66 6.52
N GLY A 55 16.97 22.18 5.30
CA GLY A 55 16.78 23.61 5.05
C GLY A 55 15.54 24.14 5.77
N ARG A 56 15.71 25.17 6.61
CA ARG A 56 14.62 25.95 7.21
C ARG A 56 14.00 26.87 6.15
N ILE A 57 13.52 26.30 5.05
CA ILE A 57 12.69 27.04 4.10
C ILE A 57 11.27 27.00 4.64
N ASP A 58 10.62 28.17 4.71
CA ASP A 58 9.27 28.34 5.26
C ASP A 58 8.24 27.55 4.43
N GLY A 59 8.03 26.28 4.78
CA GLY A 59 7.00 25.40 4.22
C GLY A 59 7.52 24.02 3.79
N SER A 60 6.91 22.95 4.33
CA SER A 60 7.26 21.55 4.03
C SER A 60 7.09 21.16 2.55
N ALA A 61 6.12 21.77 1.85
CA ALA A 61 5.85 21.49 0.44
C ALA A 61 7.02 21.96 -0.46
N GLN A 62 7.55 23.16 -0.21
CA GLN A 62 8.64 23.73 -1.01
C GLN A 62 9.94 22.94 -0.86
N ILE A 63 10.18 22.37 0.32
CA ILE A 63 11.33 21.49 0.58
C ILE A 63 11.23 20.23 -0.29
N ASN A 64 10.08 19.56 -0.32
CA ASN A 64 9.90 18.35 -1.12
C ASN A 64 10.01 18.61 -2.62
N ASP A 65 9.47 19.72 -3.13
CA ASP A 65 9.61 20.07 -4.55
C ASP A 65 11.06 20.37 -4.93
N THR A 66 11.78 21.08 -4.06
CA THR A 66 13.22 21.37 -4.26
C THR A 66 14.03 20.08 -4.26
N MET A 67 13.75 19.19 -3.31
CA MET A 67 14.40 17.89 -3.19
C MET A 67 14.10 17.00 -4.39
N ALA A 68 12.85 16.98 -4.87
CA ALA A 68 12.45 16.24 -6.05
C ALA A 68 13.18 16.74 -7.31
N LYS A 69 13.29 18.06 -7.50
CA LYS A 69 14.07 18.67 -8.60
C LYS A 69 15.54 18.28 -8.51
N TYR A 70 16.13 18.31 -7.31
CA TYR A 70 17.52 17.90 -7.09
C TYR A 70 17.75 16.43 -7.45
N LEU A 71 16.94 15.52 -6.90
CA LEU A 71 17.00 14.09 -7.16
C LEU A 71 16.81 13.78 -8.65
N LYS A 72 15.85 14.44 -9.31
CA LYS A 72 15.62 14.29 -10.75
C LYS A 72 16.84 14.71 -11.57
N HIS A 73 17.38 15.90 -11.29
CA HIS A 73 18.50 16.45 -12.04
C HIS A 73 19.80 15.65 -11.83
N LYS A 74 19.99 15.07 -10.65
CA LYS A 74 21.20 14.31 -10.28
C LYS A 74 21.02 12.78 -10.32
N SER A 75 19.90 12.28 -10.85
CA SER A 75 19.54 10.85 -10.83
C SER A 75 20.61 9.96 -11.48
N SER A 76 21.17 10.38 -12.62
CA SER A 76 22.23 9.63 -13.30
C SER A 76 23.48 9.48 -12.43
N LEU A 77 23.92 10.56 -11.76
CA LEU A 77 25.08 10.53 -10.88
C LEU A 77 24.87 9.60 -9.68
N PHE A 78 23.69 9.63 -9.07
CA PHE A 78 23.36 8.67 -8.00
C PHE A 78 23.43 7.22 -8.51
N SER A 79 22.90 6.96 -9.71
CA SER A 79 22.98 5.65 -10.37
C SER A 79 24.41 5.20 -10.62
N ASP A 80 25.22 6.08 -11.18
CA ASP A 80 26.59 5.75 -11.59
C ASP A 80 27.43 5.41 -10.35
N TYR A 81 27.33 6.21 -9.29
CA TYR A 81 28.05 5.94 -8.04
C TYR A 81 27.54 4.72 -7.26
N MET A 82 26.28 4.29 -7.45
CA MET A 82 25.79 3.03 -6.86
C MET A 82 26.29 1.79 -7.62
N LYS A 83 26.61 1.92 -8.92
CA LYS A 83 27.13 0.84 -9.77
C LYS A 83 28.65 0.74 -9.74
N ASP A 84 29.32 1.80 -9.29
CA ASP A 84 30.77 1.85 -9.15
C ASP A 84 31.25 0.91 -8.04
N HIS A 85 32.16 -0.01 -8.36
CA HIS A 85 32.65 -1.02 -7.42
C HIS A 85 33.42 -0.42 -6.23
N GLU A 86 34.09 0.71 -6.42
CA GLU A 86 34.87 1.37 -5.36
C GLU A 86 34.00 2.29 -4.50
N LEU A 87 32.94 2.87 -5.06
CA LEU A 87 32.15 3.92 -4.39
C LEU A 87 30.74 3.50 -3.95
N SER A 88 30.27 2.32 -4.38
CA SER A 88 28.91 1.85 -4.07
C SER A 88 28.67 1.72 -2.57
N PHE A 89 29.67 1.28 -1.80
CA PHE A 89 29.52 1.15 -0.34
C PHE A 89 29.16 2.49 0.32
N LEU A 90 29.74 3.60 -0.15
CA LEU A 90 29.49 4.93 0.39
C LEU A 90 28.12 5.44 -0.05
N SER A 91 27.80 5.32 -1.33
CA SER A 91 26.51 5.75 -1.89
C SER A 91 25.33 5.02 -1.26
N THR A 92 25.47 3.72 -1.00
CA THR A 92 24.39 2.89 -0.46
C THR A 92 24.17 3.13 1.04
N ARG A 93 25.20 3.56 1.78
CA ARG A 93 25.05 4.01 3.17
C ARG A 93 24.28 5.33 3.24
N TYR A 94 24.57 6.28 2.36
CA TYR A 94 23.76 7.49 2.27
C TYR A 94 22.33 7.23 1.80
N LEU A 95 22.13 6.28 0.88
CA LEU A 95 20.79 5.86 0.47
C LEU A 95 19.98 5.35 1.67
N ARG A 96 20.58 4.54 2.55
CA ARG A 96 19.92 4.08 3.79
C ARG A 96 19.42 5.25 4.60
N ASP A 97 20.27 6.25 4.82
CA ASP A 97 19.91 7.43 5.62
C ASP A 97 18.85 8.28 4.88
N ALA A 98 18.92 8.39 3.56
CA ALA A 98 17.91 9.05 2.73
C ALA A 98 16.53 8.37 2.81
N MET A 99 16.48 7.04 2.92
CA MET A 99 15.23 6.28 3.10
C MET A 99 14.54 6.56 4.43
N THR A 100 15.28 7.06 5.44
CA THR A 100 14.70 7.46 6.74
C THR A 100 14.15 8.88 6.74
N LEU A 101 14.36 9.65 5.66
CA LEU A 101 13.80 10.99 5.54
C LEU A 101 12.27 10.91 5.41
N ARG A 102 11.56 11.78 6.13
CA ARG A 102 10.09 11.87 6.10
C ARG A 102 9.60 12.65 4.87
N VAL A 103 10.01 12.21 3.68
CA VAL A 103 9.63 12.83 2.40
C VAL A 103 8.32 12.26 1.87
N PHE A 104 7.64 13.04 1.03
CA PHE A 104 6.41 12.64 0.35
C PHE A 104 6.42 13.09 -1.12
N GLY A 105 5.42 12.65 -1.89
CA GLY A 105 5.27 13.03 -3.31
C GLY A 105 6.45 12.60 -4.18
N ASN A 106 6.87 13.50 -5.09
CA ASN A 106 7.90 13.21 -6.08
C ASN A 106 9.29 12.92 -5.48
N ALA A 107 9.64 13.55 -4.34
CA ALA A 107 10.91 13.26 -3.68
C ALA A 107 10.97 11.81 -3.19
N LEU A 108 9.89 11.34 -2.56
CA LEU A 108 9.75 9.95 -2.13
C LEU A 108 9.81 8.99 -3.33
N TYR A 109 9.14 9.32 -4.43
CA TYR A 109 9.21 8.53 -5.68
C TYR A 109 10.66 8.32 -6.14
N PHE A 110 11.48 9.37 -6.20
CA PHE A 110 12.87 9.25 -6.63
C PHE A 110 13.73 8.45 -5.65
N ILE A 111 13.52 8.57 -4.33
CA ILE A 111 14.22 7.73 -3.34
C ILE A 111 13.83 6.25 -3.51
N VAL A 112 12.55 5.96 -3.76
CA VAL A 112 12.08 4.60 -4.04
C VAL A 112 12.73 4.04 -5.30
N GLU A 113 12.87 4.84 -6.36
CA GLU A 113 13.54 4.42 -7.59
C GLU A 113 15.04 4.12 -7.38
N LEU A 114 15.74 4.95 -6.60
CA LEU A 114 17.13 4.69 -6.21
C LEU A 114 17.27 3.39 -5.41
N TRP A 115 16.36 3.15 -4.46
CA TRP A 115 16.31 1.89 -3.71
C TRP A 115 16.06 0.67 -4.61
N ARG A 116 15.10 0.75 -5.53
CA ARG A 116 14.81 -0.34 -6.47
C ARG A 116 15.98 -0.63 -7.39
N MET A 117 16.72 0.39 -7.81
CA MET A 117 17.96 0.21 -8.55
C MET A 117 19.03 -0.51 -7.71
N TYR A 118 19.19 -0.13 -6.44
CA TYR A 118 20.11 -0.85 -5.54
C TYR A 118 19.70 -2.31 -5.35
N MET A 119 18.41 -2.62 -5.22
CA MET A 119 17.91 -4.00 -5.20
C MET A 119 18.25 -4.77 -6.49
N LYS A 120 18.17 -4.14 -7.66
CA LYS A 120 18.59 -4.75 -8.93
C LYS A 120 20.09 -5.06 -8.96
N ILE A 121 20.92 -4.14 -8.48
CA ILE A 121 22.37 -4.36 -8.34
C ILE A 121 22.62 -5.55 -7.42
N ALA A 122 21.97 -5.60 -6.24
CA ALA A 122 22.09 -6.71 -5.30
C ALA A 122 21.63 -8.05 -5.89
N LYS A 123 20.55 -8.08 -6.69
CA LYS A 123 20.11 -9.27 -7.41
C LYS A 123 21.22 -9.83 -8.30
N THR A 124 21.87 -8.96 -9.09
CA THR A 124 22.97 -9.35 -9.98
C THR A 124 24.22 -9.77 -9.19
N ASP A 125 24.53 -9.08 -8.10
CA ASP A 125 25.69 -9.37 -7.24
C ASP A 125 25.56 -10.66 -6.43
N ALA A 126 24.34 -11.14 -6.19
CA ALA A 126 24.10 -12.35 -5.42
C ALA A 126 24.90 -13.55 -5.94
N GLY A 127 24.96 -13.71 -7.27
CA GLY A 127 25.66 -14.78 -7.96
C GLY A 127 27.11 -14.48 -8.33
N ARG A 128 27.65 -13.31 -7.97
CA ARG A 128 29.04 -12.96 -8.26
C ARG A 128 30.03 -13.61 -7.31
N SER A 129 31.26 -13.79 -7.80
CA SER A 129 32.39 -14.24 -7.01
C SER A 129 32.74 -13.20 -5.93
N TYR A 130 33.37 -13.62 -4.83
CA TYR A 130 33.71 -12.73 -3.70
C TYR A 130 34.58 -11.52 -4.08
N LYS A 131 35.34 -11.61 -5.17
CA LYS A 131 36.25 -10.53 -5.61
C LYS A 131 35.54 -9.43 -6.40
N GLU A 132 34.30 -9.64 -6.82
CA GLU A 132 33.53 -8.75 -7.71
C GLU A 132 32.26 -8.22 -7.03
N ILE A 133 32.17 -8.39 -5.70
CA ILE A 133 31.01 -7.94 -4.91
C ILE A 133 31.10 -6.42 -4.75
N ILE A 134 30.13 -5.74 -5.33
CA ILE A 134 29.84 -4.31 -5.16
C ILE A 134 29.01 -4.11 -3.89
N VAL A 135 28.10 -5.04 -3.58
CA VAL A 135 27.13 -4.89 -2.50
C VAL A 135 27.68 -5.24 -1.12
N GLU A 136 27.70 -4.24 -0.24
CA GLU A 136 27.87 -4.43 1.20
C GLU A 136 26.59 -5.03 1.82
N TRP A 137 26.56 -6.36 1.99
CA TRP A 137 25.38 -7.10 2.45
C TRP A 137 24.81 -6.63 3.80
N SER A 138 25.67 -6.25 4.75
CA SER A 138 25.25 -5.69 6.03
C SER A 138 24.51 -4.36 5.88
N ASN A 139 24.92 -3.52 4.93
CA ASN A 139 24.24 -2.27 4.63
C ASN A 139 22.89 -2.52 3.95
N LEU A 140 22.82 -3.48 3.02
CA LEU A 140 21.55 -3.90 2.42
C LEU A 140 20.55 -4.41 3.48
N ASP A 141 20.99 -5.25 4.42
CA ASP A 141 20.19 -5.71 5.56
C ASP A 141 19.69 -4.53 6.41
N ALA A 142 20.55 -3.54 6.66
CA ALA A 142 20.18 -2.32 7.37
C ALA A 142 19.13 -1.49 6.61
N CYS A 143 19.22 -1.37 5.28
CA CYS A 143 18.21 -0.70 4.47
C CYS A 143 16.84 -1.37 4.61
N PHE A 144 16.78 -2.70 4.64
CA PHE A 144 15.52 -3.44 4.88
C PHE A 144 14.91 -3.11 6.25
N LYS A 145 15.73 -2.94 7.29
CA LYS A 145 15.27 -2.51 8.64
C LYS A 145 14.73 -1.07 8.65
N CYS A 146 15.23 -0.22 7.76
CA CYS A 146 14.83 1.18 7.64
C CYS A 146 13.58 1.40 6.78
N LEU A 147 13.02 0.34 6.17
CA LEU A 147 11.82 0.49 5.34
C LEU A 147 10.62 0.98 6.15
N PRO A 148 9.77 1.84 5.56
CA PRO A 148 8.55 2.28 6.23
C PRO A 148 7.62 1.09 6.49
N SER A 149 6.79 1.22 7.53
CA SER A 149 5.70 0.29 7.81
C SER A 149 4.47 0.55 6.94
N GLY A 150 3.52 -0.38 6.94
CA GLY A 150 2.24 -0.20 6.27
C GLY A 150 2.33 -0.25 4.74
N VAL A 151 1.39 0.45 4.07
CA VAL A 151 1.20 0.36 2.61
C VAL A 151 2.42 0.85 1.84
N LEU A 152 3.10 1.87 2.36
CA LEU A 152 4.27 2.47 1.71
C LEU A 152 5.41 1.46 1.52
N ARG A 153 5.50 0.43 2.38
CA ARG A 153 6.49 -0.65 2.23
C ARG A 153 6.41 -1.33 0.87
N THR A 154 5.22 -1.47 0.29
CA THR A 154 5.02 -2.11 -1.01
C THR A 154 5.56 -1.27 -2.17
N ALA A 155 5.60 0.05 -2.04
CA ALA A 155 6.22 0.92 -3.03
C ALA A 155 7.73 0.68 -3.08
N PHE A 156 8.39 0.53 -1.92
CA PHE A 156 9.81 0.24 -1.84
C PHE A 156 10.15 -1.16 -2.34
N ALA A 157 9.37 -2.17 -1.95
CA ALA A 157 9.64 -3.56 -2.30
C ALA A 157 8.37 -4.24 -2.84
N PRO A 158 7.98 -3.98 -4.11
CA PRO A 158 6.85 -4.66 -4.73
C PRO A 158 7.04 -6.18 -4.69
N PRO A 159 5.98 -6.99 -4.47
CA PRO A 159 6.11 -8.44 -4.33
C PRO A 159 6.92 -9.13 -5.44
N PRO A 160 6.71 -8.87 -6.74
CA PRO A 160 7.50 -9.50 -7.80
C PRO A 160 8.99 -9.15 -7.73
N LEU A 161 9.31 -7.86 -7.52
CA LEU A 161 10.70 -7.40 -7.45
C LEU A 161 11.43 -7.98 -6.23
N LEU A 162 10.78 -7.99 -5.06
CA LEU A 162 11.36 -8.56 -3.86
C LEU A 162 11.55 -10.06 -3.99
N ALA A 163 10.55 -10.77 -4.51
CA ALA A 163 10.60 -12.21 -4.73
C ALA A 163 11.79 -12.62 -5.59
N ASP A 164 11.97 -11.96 -6.72
CA ASP A 164 13.11 -12.16 -7.62
C ASP A 164 14.47 -11.99 -6.93
N VAL A 165 14.59 -10.94 -6.13
CA VAL A 165 15.81 -10.59 -5.39
C VAL A 165 16.10 -11.63 -4.31
N LEU A 166 15.10 -11.99 -3.50
CA LEU A 166 15.24 -12.97 -2.45
C LEU A 166 15.47 -14.39 -2.99
N ALA A 167 14.86 -14.75 -4.12
CA ALA A 167 15.11 -16.01 -4.79
C ALA A 167 16.60 -16.12 -5.16
N GLN A 168 17.19 -15.07 -5.74
CA GLN A 168 18.64 -15.04 -6.02
C GLN A 168 19.47 -15.13 -4.75
N PHE A 169 19.05 -14.51 -3.64
CA PHE A 169 19.77 -14.62 -2.38
C PHE A 169 19.71 -16.01 -1.77
N ILE A 170 18.58 -16.72 -1.89
CA ILE A 170 18.46 -18.11 -1.46
C ILE A 170 19.32 -19.01 -2.33
N LEU A 171 19.19 -18.91 -3.65
CA LEU A 171 19.89 -19.76 -4.63
C LEU A 171 21.42 -19.60 -4.58
N ASN A 172 21.91 -18.44 -4.14
CA ASN A 172 23.34 -18.16 -4.01
C ASN A 172 23.85 -18.14 -2.55
N ASN A 173 23.10 -18.73 -1.61
CA ASN A 173 23.47 -18.85 -0.19
C ASN A 173 23.84 -17.50 0.46
N ARG A 174 23.12 -16.44 0.08
CA ARG A 174 23.25 -15.08 0.64
C ARG A 174 22.16 -14.75 1.65
N ALA A 175 21.12 -15.58 1.79
CA ALA A 175 19.98 -15.33 2.67
C ALA A 175 20.39 -14.98 4.13
N VAL A 176 21.37 -15.69 4.69
CA VAL A 176 21.87 -15.45 6.06
C VAL A 176 22.48 -14.06 6.28
N LYS A 177 22.88 -13.37 5.21
CA LYS A 177 23.48 -12.03 5.29
C LYS A 177 22.44 -10.90 5.38
N ILE A 178 21.18 -11.22 5.13
CA ILE A 178 20.07 -10.26 5.02
C ILE A 178 18.80 -10.73 5.75
N PRO A 179 18.92 -11.21 7.01
CA PRO A 179 17.79 -11.76 7.74
C PRO A 179 16.64 -10.76 7.89
N ALA A 180 16.90 -9.46 7.91
CA ALA A 180 15.86 -8.44 8.05
C ALA A 180 14.91 -8.40 6.87
N ALA A 181 15.36 -8.74 5.65
CA ALA A 181 14.46 -8.83 4.50
C ALA A 181 13.40 -9.93 4.74
N PHE A 182 13.84 -11.10 5.23
CA PHE A 182 12.93 -12.20 5.54
C PHE A 182 12.01 -11.86 6.72
N GLN A 183 12.54 -11.28 7.79
CA GLN A 183 11.71 -10.87 8.93
C GLN A 183 10.70 -9.77 8.59
N THR A 184 11.08 -8.80 7.77
CA THR A 184 10.23 -7.65 7.44
C THR A 184 9.05 -8.03 6.55
N PHE A 185 9.22 -8.99 5.63
CA PHE A 185 8.20 -9.35 4.64
C PHE A 185 7.54 -10.70 4.88
N PHE A 186 8.18 -11.59 5.63
CA PHE A 186 7.69 -12.94 5.91
C PHE A 186 7.66 -13.24 7.41
N GLY A 187 8.05 -12.31 8.28
CA GLY A 187 7.96 -12.48 9.73
C GLY A 187 6.56 -12.90 10.15
N VAL A 188 6.48 -13.89 11.05
CA VAL A 188 5.22 -14.36 11.61
C VAL A 188 4.52 -13.17 12.26
N PRO A 189 3.30 -12.79 11.81
CA PRO A 189 2.57 -11.68 12.40
C PRO A 189 2.36 -11.91 13.89
N HIS A 190 2.74 -10.93 14.70
CA HIS A 190 2.42 -10.95 16.13
C HIS A 190 0.93 -10.66 16.31
N ILE A 191 0.22 -11.57 16.98
CA ILE A 191 -1.23 -11.50 17.17
C ILE A 191 -1.48 -11.48 18.67
N ASP A 192 -1.73 -10.28 19.19
CA ASP A 192 -2.10 -10.09 20.59
C ASP A 192 -3.61 -10.23 20.77
N PHE A 193 -4.02 -11.31 21.43
CA PHE A 193 -5.41 -11.50 21.84
C PHE A 193 -5.64 -10.82 23.20
N LYS A 194 -6.17 -9.60 23.20
CA LYS A 194 -6.59 -8.95 24.46
C LYS A 194 -7.92 -9.53 24.94
N SER A 195 -7.83 -10.35 25.98
CA SER A 195 -8.96 -10.85 26.76
C SER A 195 -9.67 -9.69 27.49
N LEU A 196 -10.98 -9.55 27.32
CA LEU A 196 -11.83 -8.88 28.31
C LEU A 196 -12.19 -9.88 29.40
N SER A 197 -12.45 -9.37 30.61
CA SER A 197 -12.85 -10.10 31.82
C SER A 197 -14.07 -11.03 31.69
N GLU A 198 -14.69 -11.12 30.50
CA GLU A 198 -15.87 -11.93 30.20
C GLU A 198 -15.63 -13.00 29.10
N GLY A 199 -14.37 -13.36 28.82
CA GLY A 199 -14.05 -14.43 27.85
C GLY A 199 -14.24 -14.05 26.38
N LEU A 200 -14.36 -12.75 26.08
CA LEU A 200 -14.48 -12.22 24.72
C LEU A 200 -13.18 -11.55 24.29
N ILE A 201 -12.62 -12.01 23.16
CA ILE A 201 -11.50 -11.37 22.47
C ILE A 201 -12.03 -10.07 21.86
N SER A 202 -11.57 -8.93 22.37
CA SER A 202 -12.11 -7.62 21.96
C SER A 202 -11.26 -6.90 20.92
N ARG A 203 -9.95 -7.15 20.90
CA ARG A 203 -9.02 -6.42 20.04
C ARG A 203 -7.82 -7.29 19.71
N ILE A 204 -7.62 -7.50 18.41
CA ILE A 204 -6.40 -8.09 17.86
C ILE A 204 -5.54 -6.92 17.38
N SER A 205 -4.33 -6.81 17.93
CA SER A 205 -3.33 -5.87 17.44
C SER A 205 -2.48 -6.60 16.41
N ILE A 206 -2.57 -6.17 15.14
CA ILE A 206 -1.78 -6.72 14.04
C ILE A 206 -1.45 -5.60 13.05
N ASP A 207 -0.26 -5.62 12.46
CA ASP A 207 0.00 -4.83 11.25
C ASP A 207 -0.84 -5.40 10.11
N LYS A 208 -2.03 -4.82 9.93
CA LYS A 208 -3.03 -5.26 8.94
C LYS A 208 -2.45 -5.27 7.53
N THR A 209 -1.56 -4.34 7.21
CA THR A 209 -0.99 -4.25 5.87
C THR A 209 -0.01 -5.39 5.63
N HIS A 210 0.92 -5.60 6.57
CA HIS A 210 1.85 -6.73 6.50
C HIS A 210 1.11 -8.06 6.38
N PHE A 211 0.11 -8.26 7.24
CA PHE A 211 -0.69 -9.47 7.27
C PHE A 211 -1.40 -9.77 5.93
N ARG A 212 -2.06 -8.77 5.34
CA ARG A 212 -2.78 -8.92 4.06
C ARG A 212 -1.86 -9.22 2.88
N LEU A 213 -0.64 -8.71 2.91
CA LEU A 213 0.31 -8.87 1.80
C LEU A 213 1.10 -10.17 1.89
N LEU A 214 1.06 -10.85 3.04
CA LEU A 214 1.85 -12.04 3.32
C LEU A 214 1.62 -13.17 2.29
N PRO A 215 0.37 -13.53 1.90
CA PRO A 215 0.15 -14.54 0.86
C PRO A 215 0.73 -14.11 -0.50
N VAL A 216 0.64 -12.81 -0.82
CA VAL A 216 1.11 -12.25 -2.10
C VAL A 216 2.63 -12.31 -2.18
N TYR A 217 3.34 -11.93 -1.12
CA TYR A 217 4.80 -12.04 -1.05
C TYR A 217 5.27 -13.49 -1.08
N ARG A 218 4.63 -14.40 -0.32
CA ARG A 218 4.96 -15.82 -0.31
C ARG A 218 4.82 -16.43 -1.70
N GLU A 219 3.67 -16.21 -2.33
CA GLU A 219 3.40 -16.74 -3.66
C GLU A 219 4.36 -16.19 -4.71
N ALA A 220 4.64 -14.89 -4.68
CA ALA A 220 5.62 -14.28 -5.58
C ALA A 220 7.00 -14.94 -5.42
N LEU A 221 7.45 -15.17 -4.18
CA LEU A 221 8.73 -15.82 -3.91
C LEU A 221 8.76 -17.27 -4.38
N LEU A 222 7.72 -18.06 -4.10
CA LEU A 222 7.64 -19.44 -4.56
C LEU A 222 7.66 -19.53 -6.09
N ARG A 223 6.95 -18.62 -6.76
CA ARG A 223 6.98 -18.50 -8.22
C ARG A 223 8.38 -18.19 -8.73
N ALA A 224 9.03 -17.16 -8.20
CA ALA A 224 10.40 -16.78 -8.59
C ALA A 224 11.41 -17.92 -8.36
N LEU A 225 11.26 -18.68 -7.27
CA LEU A 225 12.06 -19.88 -7.01
C LEU A 225 11.78 -20.98 -8.05
N SER A 226 10.52 -21.20 -8.43
CA SER A 226 10.14 -22.22 -9.43
C SER A 226 10.55 -21.89 -10.86
N GLU A 227 10.56 -20.59 -11.22
CA GLU A 227 10.97 -20.10 -12.55
C GLU A 227 12.50 -20.04 -12.71
N SER A 228 13.25 -20.23 -11.62
CA SER A 228 14.70 -20.21 -11.65
C SER A 228 15.24 -21.37 -12.50
N PRO A 229 16.20 -21.14 -13.41
CA PRO A 229 16.81 -22.20 -14.21
C PRO A 229 17.53 -23.27 -13.37
N TYR A 230 17.82 -22.99 -12.11
CA TYR A 230 18.41 -23.94 -11.17
C TYR A 230 17.39 -24.90 -10.54
N ALA A 231 16.08 -24.61 -10.63
CA ALA A 231 15.02 -25.41 -10.03
C ALA A 231 14.64 -26.67 -10.84
N SER A 232 15.08 -26.77 -12.09
CA SER A 232 14.71 -27.84 -13.02
C SER A 232 15.50 -29.15 -12.85
N SER A 233 16.44 -29.23 -11.89
CA SER A 233 17.12 -30.49 -11.55
C SER A 233 16.19 -31.37 -10.69
N PRO A 234 15.60 -32.45 -11.23
CA PRO A 234 14.55 -33.23 -10.54
C PRO A 234 15.04 -33.99 -9.31
N GLN A 235 16.36 -34.04 -9.10
CA GLN A 235 16.98 -34.76 -7.98
C GLN A 235 17.24 -33.87 -6.76
N SER A 236 17.18 -32.55 -6.91
CA SER A 236 17.30 -31.60 -5.81
C SER A 236 15.91 -31.06 -5.49
N GLY A 237 15.05 -31.88 -4.87
CA GLY A 237 13.91 -31.32 -4.14
C GLY A 237 14.45 -30.17 -3.30
N LEU A 238 13.87 -28.97 -3.45
CA LEU A 238 14.43 -27.67 -3.05
C LEU A 238 14.88 -27.70 -1.58
N GLN A 239 16.05 -28.28 -1.31
CA GLN A 239 16.62 -28.38 0.01
C GLN A 239 17.20 -27.01 0.24
N ILE A 240 16.36 -26.13 0.76
CA ILE A 240 16.78 -24.87 1.37
C ILE A 240 17.92 -25.26 2.31
N GLU A 241 19.15 -24.89 1.93
CA GLU A 241 20.35 -25.18 2.71
C GLU A 241 20.12 -24.77 4.16
N GLU A 242 20.77 -25.48 5.08
CA GLU A 242 20.71 -25.17 6.51
C GLU A 242 21.01 -23.69 6.80
N SER A 243 21.92 -23.09 6.04
CA SER A 243 22.25 -21.65 6.06
C SER A 243 21.06 -20.73 5.80
N SER A 244 20.13 -21.13 4.93
CA SER A 244 18.92 -20.38 4.61
C SER A 244 17.80 -20.64 5.62
N ARG A 245 17.85 -21.74 6.38
CA ARG A 245 16.91 -21.99 7.50
C ARG A 245 17.11 -20.99 8.62
N ASP A 246 18.35 -20.63 8.91
CA ASP A 246 18.65 -19.61 9.93
C ASP A 246 18.10 -18.23 9.53
N ALA A 247 18.24 -17.85 8.26
CA ALA A 247 17.71 -16.59 7.73
C ALA A 247 16.17 -16.52 7.79
N THR A 248 15.51 -17.66 7.63
CA THR A 248 14.04 -17.77 7.60
C THR A 248 13.44 -18.14 8.96
N LYS A 249 14.27 -18.33 10.00
CA LYS A 249 13.80 -18.67 11.35
C LYS A 249 12.84 -17.60 11.89
N GLY A 250 11.65 -18.01 12.36
CA GLY A 250 10.63 -17.08 12.86
C GLY A 250 9.82 -16.37 11.76
N THR A 251 9.99 -16.79 10.51
CA THR A 251 9.16 -16.37 9.37
C THR A 251 8.17 -17.46 8.99
N ILE A 252 7.15 -17.11 8.22
CA ILE A 252 6.21 -18.08 7.67
C ILE A 252 6.85 -19.05 6.66
N LEU A 253 8.08 -18.78 6.21
CA LEU A 253 8.82 -19.65 5.31
C LEU A 253 9.48 -20.82 6.05
N SER A 254 9.63 -20.77 7.37
CA SER A 254 10.24 -21.85 8.15
C SER A 254 9.36 -23.10 8.31
N GLY A 255 8.27 -23.20 7.54
CA GLY A 255 7.44 -24.40 7.47
C GLY A 255 6.43 -24.56 8.61
N VAL A 256 6.04 -23.48 9.30
CA VAL A 256 4.92 -23.56 10.27
C VAL A 256 3.63 -23.86 9.48
N PRO A 257 3.01 -25.05 9.64
CA PRO A 257 1.97 -25.53 8.72
C PRO A 257 0.78 -24.57 8.58
N ILE A 258 0.35 -23.96 9.69
CA ILE A 258 -0.79 -23.04 9.72
C ILE A 258 -0.65 -21.85 8.75
N TRP A 259 0.55 -21.28 8.62
CA TRP A 259 0.79 -20.12 7.77
C TRP A 259 0.90 -20.50 6.30
N THR A 260 1.46 -21.69 6.05
CA THR A 260 1.45 -22.30 4.71
C THR A 260 0.02 -22.55 4.26
N ASP A 261 -0.79 -23.23 5.08
CA ASP A 261 -2.19 -23.54 4.80
C ASP A 261 -2.99 -22.23 4.57
N TYR A 262 -2.81 -21.22 5.43
CA TYR A 262 -3.44 -19.90 5.25
C TYR A 262 -3.07 -19.23 3.92
N CYS A 263 -1.78 -19.20 3.56
CA CYS A 263 -1.35 -18.54 2.32
C CYS A 263 -1.84 -19.29 1.08
N GLU A 264 -1.92 -20.62 1.13
CA GLU A 264 -2.43 -21.45 0.03
C GLU A 264 -3.93 -21.24 -0.19
N GLU A 265 -4.73 -21.22 0.87
CA GLU A 265 -6.16 -20.92 0.76
C GLU A 265 -6.41 -19.47 0.35
N ALA A 266 -5.63 -18.51 0.89
CA ALA A 266 -5.73 -17.11 0.49
C ALA A 266 -5.43 -16.92 -1.00
N LYS A 267 -4.46 -17.66 -1.54
CA LYS A 267 -4.14 -17.67 -2.97
C LYS A 267 -5.31 -18.20 -3.79
N LYS A 268 -5.94 -19.32 -3.41
CA LYS A 268 -7.11 -19.86 -4.14
C LYS A 268 -8.25 -18.86 -4.21
N ILE A 269 -8.53 -18.18 -3.10
CA ILE A 269 -9.53 -17.10 -3.02
C ILE A 269 -9.15 -15.97 -3.99
N TRP A 270 -7.89 -15.54 -3.96
CA TRP A 270 -7.40 -14.50 -4.85
C TRP A 270 -7.52 -14.87 -6.33
N ASP A 271 -7.07 -16.06 -6.71
CA ASP A 271 -7.11 -16.57 -8.08
C ASP A 271 -8.56 -16.73 -8.57
N CYS A 272 -9.48 -17.19 -7.72
CA CYS A 272 -10.91 -17.27 -8.03
C CYS A 272 -11.54 -15.89 -8.26
N HIS A 273 -11.24 -14.89 -7.43
CA HIS A 273 -11.91 -13.59 -7.47
C HIS A 273 -11.31 -12.59 -8.44
N TYR A 274 -9.98 -12.57 -8.58
CA TYR A 274 -9.30 -11.51 -9.30
C TYR A 274 -8.81 -11.94 -10.68
N ARG A 275 -8.73 -13.24 -10.96
CA ARG A 275 -8.28 -13.75 -12.27
C ARG A 275 -9.39 -14.39 -13.11
N ASN A 276 -10.64 -14.37 -12.63
CA ASN A 276 -11.79 -15.01 -13.29
C ASN A 276 -11.51 -16.47 -13.70
N LEU A 277 -10.64 -17.16 -12.95
CA LEU A 277 -10.41 -18.58 -13.20
C LEU A 277 -11.68 -19.32 -12.77
N SER A 278 -12.24 -20.12 -13.68
CA SER A 278 -13.50 -20.82 -13.47
C SER A 278 -13.50 -21.56 -12.11
N PRO A 279 -14.55 -21.41 -11.29
CA PRO A 279 -14.66 -22.05 -9.97
C PRO A 279 -14.66 -23.58 -10.02
N GLU A 280 -14.67 -24.17 -11.21
CA GLU A 280 -14.64 -25.63 -11.42
C GLU A 280 -13.31 -26.29 -11.01
N SER A 281 -12.24 -25.53 -10.72
CA SER A 281 -10.90 -26.11 -10.55
C SER A 281 -10.47 -26.46 -9.12
N SER A 282 -11.11 -25.96 -8.05
CA SER A 282 -10.90 -26.49 -6.69
C SER A 282 -11.92 -25.93 -5.70
N SER A 283 -12.63 -26.82 -4.99
CA SER A 283 -13.38 -26.40 -3.81
C SER A 283 -12.41 -25.87 -2.75
N ILE A 284 -12.72 -24.69 -2.18
CA ILE A 284 -11.98 -24.15 -1.04
C ILE A 284 -12.31 -25.04 0.16
N ASP A 285 -11.36 -25.88 0.58
CA ASP A 285 -11.54 -26.80 1.70
C ASP A 285 -11.14 -26.12 3.02
N LEU A 286 -12.00 -25.24 3.51
CA LEU A 286 -11.79 -24.51 4.76
C LEU A 286 -11.68 -25.43 5.98
N ASN A 287 -12.17 -26.67 5.88
CA ASN A 287 -12.09 -27.64 6.97
C ASN A 287 -10.65 -28.13 7.20
N ARG A 288 -9.76 -28.05 6.20
CA ARG A 288 -8.35 -28.41 6.37
C ARG A 288 -7.63 -27.58 7.42
N ILE A 289 -7.98 -26.29 7.56
CA ILE A 289 -7.36 -25.40 8.54
C ILE A 289 -7.98 -25.62 9.93
N LEU A 290 -9.27 -25.92 10.03
CA LEU A 290 -9.99 -26.04 11.31
C LEU A 290 -9.64 -27.31 12.13
N VAL A 291 -9.20 -28.39 11.50
CA VAL A 291 -9.15 -29.72 12.14
C VAL A 291 -7.77 -30.10 12.69
N ARG A 292 -6.71 -29.30 12.45
CA ARG A 292 -5.33 -29.78 12.64
C ARG A 292 -4.68 -29.54 14.00
N SER A 293 -5.19 -28.66 14.86
CA SER A 293 -4.45 -28.33 16.10
C SER A 293 -5.15 -28.72 17.40
N PRO A 294 -4.63 -29.72 18.15
CA PRO A 294 -5.13 -30.06 19.48
C PRO A 294 -4.71 -29.05 20.57
N HIS A 295 -3.84 -28.08 20.25
CA HIS A 295 -3.42 -27.03 21.19
C HIS A 295 -4.32 -25.79 21.11
N MET A 296 -4.88 -25.38 22.26
CA MET A 296 -5.82 -24.26 22.38
C MET A 296 -5.32 -22.92 21.82
N SER A 297 -4.02 -22.63 21.89
CA SER A 297 -3.44 -21.40 21.33
C SER A 297 -3.48 -21.38 19.80
N ASN A 298 -3.25 -22.54 19.17
CA ASN A 298 -3.33 -22.68 17.73
C ASN A 298 -4.78 -22.68 17.27
N PHE A 299 -5.71 -23.27 18.02
CA PHE A 299 -7.14 -23.23 17.70
C PHE A 299 -7.69 -21.80 17.55
N THR A 300 -7.28 -20.88 18.43
CA THR A 300 -7.70 -19.47 18.34
C THR A 300 -7.13 -18.78 17.10
N LEU A 301 -5.87 -19.06 16.77
CA LEU A 301 -5.21 -18.55 15.56
C LEU A 301 -5.84 -19.16 14.29
N ASP A 302 -6.10 -20.47 14.28
CA ASP A 302 -6.78 -21.19 13.20
C ASP A 302 -8.16 -20.59 12.94
N MET A 303 -8.97 -20.40 13.99
CA MET A 303 -10.28 -19.74 13.87
C MET A 303 -10.16 -18.31 13.33
N PHE A 304 -9.14 -17.56 13.77
CA PHE A 304 -8.90 -16.22 13.28
C PHE A 304 -8.58 -16.25 11.78
N LEU A 305 -7.58 -17.01 11.34
CA LEU A 305 -7.17 -17.11 9.94
C LEU A 305 -8.30 -17.63 9.04
N ASN A 306 -9.09 -18.59 9.51
CA ASN A 306 -10.27 -19.06 8.79
C ASN A 306 -11.31 -17.97 8.59
N GLY A 307 -11.65 -17.24 9.65
CA GLY A 307 -12.60 -16.14 9.52
C GLY A 307 -12.12 -15.05 8.56
N ILE A 308 -10.79 -14.91 8.35
CA ILE A 308 -10.22 -13.94 7.42
C ILE A 308 -10.50 -14.40 6.00
N LEU A 309 -10.10 -15.64 5.69
CA LEU A 309 -10.33 -16.27 4.39
C LEU A 309 -11.82 -16.22 4.02
N LEU A 310 -12.70 -16.50 4.98
CA LEU A 310 -14.15 -16.41 4.80
C LEU A 310 -14.66 -14.99 4.57
N SER A 311 -14.09 -14.01 5.26
CA SER A 311 -14.48 -12.61 5.06
C SER A 311 -14.11 -12.12 3.66
N ASP A 312 -13.06 -12.69 3.07
CA ASP A 312 -12.56 -12.37 1.73
C ASP A 312 -13.20 -13.23 0.62
N CYS A 313 -14.00 -14.25 0.97
CA CYS A 313 -14.72 -15.13 0.04
C CYS A 313 -16.24 -14.86 0.08
N PRO A 314 -16.79 -14.04 -0.84
CA PRO A 314 -18.24 -13.86 -0.98
C PRO A 314 -18.92 -15.21 -1.30
N GLY A 315 -19.99 -15.55 -0.59
CA GLY A 315 -20.84 -16.72 -0.88
C GLY A 315 -20.50 -18.02 -0.13
N SER A 316 -19.34 -18.13 0.53
CA SER A 316 -18.93 -19.36 1.25
C SER A 316 -19.32 -19.40 2.73
N TYR A 317 -20.24 -18.54 3.16
CA TYR A 317 -20.62 -18.35 4.57
C TYR A 317 -21.39 -19.53 5.21
N SER A 318 -21.80 -20.53 4.43
CA SER A 318 -22.63 -21.63 4.91
C SER A 318 -21.94 -22.57 5.89
N GLN A 319 -20.61 -22.51 6.04
CA GLN A 319 -19.83 -23.50 6.81
C GLN A 319 -19.24 -23.00 8.14
N VAL A 320 -19.36 -21.71 8.49
CA VAL A 320 -18.72 -21.17 9.71
C VAL A 320 -19.70 -20.53 10.68
N MET A 321 -19.44 -20.77 11.97
CA MET A 321 -20.20 -20.18 13.06
C MET A 321 -20.22 -18.65 12.93
N SER A 322 -21.42 -18.08 12.88
CA SER A 322 -21.68 -16.67 12.57
C SER A 322 -20.97 -15.68 13.51
N ASN A 323 -20.74 -16.06 14.77
CA ASN A 323 -19.99 -15.29 15.74
C ASN A 323 -18.50 -15.14 15.39
N VAL A 324 -17.89 -16.12 14.72
CA VAL A 324 -16.48 -16.08 14.29
C VAL A 324 -16.34 -15.16 13.07
N ALA A 325 -17.22 -15.30 12.07
CA ALA A 325 -17.21 -14.46 10.88
C ALA A 325 -17.39 -12.96 11.23
N ILE A 326 -18.29 -12.63 12.16
CA ILE A 326 -18.50 -11.25 12.65
C ILE A 326 -17.26 -10.73 13.38
N ARG A 327 -16.66 -11.53 14.26
CA ARG A 327 -15.45 -11.13 15.01
C ARG A 327 -14.27 -10.88 14.08
N VAL A 328 -14.09 -11.72 13.06
CA VAL A 328 -12.98 -11.54 12.12
C VAL A 328 -13.22 -10.37 11.16
N GLN A 329 -14.46 -10.16 10.69
CA GLN A 329 -14.82 -8.96 9.94
C GLN A 329 -14.62 -7.67 10.76
N ASN A 330 -14.87 -7.70 12.07
CA ASN A 330 -14.63 -6.56 12.96
C ASN A 330 -13.12 -6.33 13.21
N VAL A 331 -12.31 -7.40 13.24
CA VAL A 331 -10.86 -7.31 13.46
C VAL A 331 -10.13 -6.79 12.23
N LEU A 332 -10.43 -7.35 11.06
CA LEU A 332 -9.67 -7.05 9.87
C LEU A 332 -9.87 -5.64 9.33
N ASN A 333 -10.95 -4.95 9.71
CA ASN A 333 -11.63 -3.98 8.84
C ASN A 333 -11.86 -4.64 7.47
N ARG A 334 -13.10 -5.01 7.13
CA ARG A 334 -13.45 -5.54 5.80
C ARG A 334 -12.70 -4.76 4.70
N LEU A 335 -12.08 -5.48 3.76
CA LEU A 335 -11.40 -4.99 2.54
C LEU A 335 -11.71 -3.51 2.25
N THR A 336 -10.99 -2.63 2.94
CA THR A 336 -10.98 -1.20 2.64
C THR A 336 -10.37 -1.13 1.26
N LEU A 337 -11.16 -0.69 0.30
CA LEU A 337 -10.72 -0.68 -1.09
C LEU A 337 -9.42 0.08 -1.23
N PRO A 338 -8.53 -0.33 -2.16
CA PRO A 338 -7.18 0.21 -2.26
C PRO A 338 -7.12 1.74 -2.28
N HIS A 339 -8.13 2.40 -2.87
CA HIS A 339 -8.19 3.86 -2.99
C HIS A 339 -8.40 4.61 -1.66
N PHE A 340 -9.20 4.10 -0.73
CA PHE A 340 -9.46 4.82 0.53
C PHE A 340 -8.40 4.56 1.61
N ALA A 341 -7.43 3.67 1.34
CA ALA A 341 -6.34 3.43 2.29
C ALA A 341 -5.44 4.67 2.46
N ASN A 342 -5.34 5.52 1.43
CA ASN A 342 -4.50 6.71 1.43
C ASN A 342 -5.31 8.02 1.55
N VAL A 343 -6.57 8.04 1.08
CA VAL A 343 -7.40 9.25 1.04
C VAL A 343 -8.79 8.94 1.58
N LEU A 344 -9.10 9.39 2.80
CA LEU A 344 -10.39 9.11 3.47
C LEU A 344 -11.49 10.11 3.06
N TYR A 345 -11.53 10.55 1.81
CA TYR A 345 -12.59 11.43 1.31
C TYR A 345 -12.77 11.31 -0.21
N LEU A 346 -13.90 11.80 -0.71
CA LEU A 346 -14.11 12.11 -2.13
C LEU A 346 -14.30 13.60 -2.32
N ARG A 347 -13.93 14.12 -3.50
CA ARG A 347 -14.26 15.48 -3.95
C ARG A 347 -15.31 15.41 -5.05
N ARG A 348 -16.19 16.39 -5.07
CA ARG A 348 -17.18 16.58 -6.13
C ARG A 348 -17.07 17.98 -6.67
N TYR A 349 -16.76 18.09 -7.96
CA TYR A 349 -16.77 19.33 -8.71
C TYR A 349 -18.11 19.46 -9.42
N ARG A 350 -18.81 20.56 -9.20
CA ARG A 350 -20.08 20.87 -9.87
C ARG A 350 -19.88 22.08 -10.76
N ILE A 351 -19.99 21.90 -12.06
CA ILE A 351 -19.87 22.96 -13.06
C ILE A 351 -21.27 23.50 -13.33
N LYS A 352 -21.54 24.76 -13.01
CA LYS A 352 -22.90 25.33 -13.05
C LYS A 352 -23.45 25.37 -14.47
N ASP A 353 -22.65 25.83 -15.43
CA ASP A 353 -23.11 26.09 -16.80
C ASP A 353 -23.54 24.82 -17.53
N THR A 354 -22.84 23.71 -17.28
CA THR A 354 -23.13 22.41 -17.89
C THR A 354 -23.98 21.50 -17.00
N ASN A 355 -24.22 21.91 -15.75
CA ASN A 355 -24.78 21.07 -14.69
C ASN A 355 -24.07 19.70 -14.55
N LYS A 356 -22.77 19.64 -14.94
CA LYS A 356 -21.97 18.42 -14.90
C LYS A 356 -21.36 18.25 -13.51
N THR A 357 -21.44 17.01 -13.00
CA THR A 357 -20.87 16.60 -11.71
C THR A 357 -19.74 15.62 -11.95
N ILE A 358 -18.55 15.95 -11.44
CA ILE A 358 -17.33 15.11 -11.53
C ILE A 358 -16.91 14.72 -10.12
N ILE A 359 -16.67 13.44 -9.87
CA ILE A 359 -16.28 12.91 -8.56
C ILE A 359 -14.84 12.37 -8.64
N THR A 360 -14.00 12.66 -7.65
CA THR A 360 -12.58 12.22 -7.60
C THR A 360 -12.18 11.78 -6.19
N SER A 361 -11.17 10.91 -6.07
CA SER A 361 -10.60 10.44 -4.80
C SER A 361 -9.21 10.99 -4.50
N ASP A 362 -8.50 11.55 -5.47
CA ASP A 362 -7.03 11.56 -5.42
C ASP A 362 -6.39 12.73 -4.67
N ASN A 363 -5.23 12.39 -4.08
CA ASN A 363 -4.18 13.29 -3.60
C ASN A 363 -3.42 13.83 -4.82
N LEU A 364 -3.13 15.13 -4.82
CA LEU A 364 -2.50 15.92 -5.89
C LEU A 364 -3.47 16.54 -6.90
N PRO A 365 -3.15 17.75 -7.34
CA PRO A 365 -4.10 18.83 -7.51
C PRO A 365 -4.08 19.20 -8.98
N GLU A 366 -4.60 18.31 -9.80
CA GLU A 366 -5.01 18.72 -11.12
C GLU A 366 -6.52 18.49 -11.13
N PRO A 367 -7.32 19.57 -11.27
CA PRO A 367 -8.66 19.42 -11.83
C PRO A 367 -8.47 18.44 -12.99
N SER A 368 -9.25 17.35 -13.03
CA SER A 368 -9.05 16.31 -14.05
C SER A 368 -8.74 16.96 -15.38
N THR A 369 -7.86 16.41 -16.21
CA THR A 369 -7.56 17.01 -17.52
C THR A 369 -8.84 17.35 -18.29
N VAL A 370 -9.97 16.70 -17.99
CA VAL A 370 -11.34 17.07 -18.39
C VAL A 370 -11.79 18.47 -17.90
N LEU A 371 -11.61 18.82 -16.62
CA LEU A 371 -11.80 20.18 -16.11
C LEU A 371 -10.88 21.18 -16.81
N ILE A 372 -9.59 20.86 -16.97
CA ILE A 372 -8.61 21.77 -17.62
C ILE A 372 -8.85 21.94 -19.13
N LYS A 373 -9.14 20.85 -19.86
CA LYS A 373 -9.50 20.88 -21.29
C LYS A 373 -10.78 21.70 -21.52
N ASN A 374 -11.73 21.66 -20.59
CA ASN A 374 -12.90 22.55 -20.64
C ASN A 374 -12.54 24.03 -20.38
N PHE A 375 -11.38 24.33 -19.78
CA PHE A 375 -10.89 25.69 -19.60
C PHE A 375 -10.09 26.24 -20.79
N GLU A 376 -9.81 25.45 -21.84
CA GLU A 376 -9.08 25.90 -23.04
C GLU A 376 -9.79 27.05 -23.79
N GLY A 377 -11.03 27.38 -23.44
CA GLY A 377 -11.76 28.56 -23.93
C GLY A 377 -11.54 29.87 -23.14
N ASN A 378 -10.61 29.94 -22.19
CA ASN A 378 -10.36 31.09 -21.29
C ASN A 378 -11.54 31.53 -20.41
N THR A 379 -12.71 30.89 -20.52
CA THR A 379 -13.82 31.09 -19.59
C THR A 379 -13.75 30.06 -18.48
N LEU A 380 -13.29 30.48 -17.30
CA LEU A 380 -13.48 29.74 -16.06
C LEU A 380 -14.98 29.60 -15.80
N HIS A 381 -15.55 28.45 -16.13
CA HIS A 381 -16.94 28.12 -15.77
C HIS A 381 -17.14 28.32 -14.27
N GLU A 382 -18.30 28.82 -13.85
CA GLU A 382 -18.59 28.91 -12.44
C GLU A 382 -18.74 27.48 -11.88
N PHE A 383 -17.89 27.09 -10.94
CA PHE A 383 -17.94 25.77 -10.32
C PHE A 383 -17.94 25.84 -8.79
N THR A 384 -18.31 24.73 -8.15
CA THR A 384 -18.21 24.55 -6.70
C THR A 384 -17.52 23.23 -6.40
N VAL A 385 -16.84 23.16 -5.27
CA VAL A 385 -16.20 21.93 -4.80
C VAL A 385 -16.81 21.54 -3.47
N ASP A 386 -17.26 20.30 -3.38
CA ASP A 386 -17.69 19.70 -2.12
C ASP A 386 -16.76 18.54 -1.76
N THR A 387 -16.71 18.22 -0.47
CA THR A 387 -15.93 17.10 0.07
C THR A 387 -16.84 16.16 0.81
N LEU A 388 -16.68 14.87 0.58
CA LEU A 388 -17.37 13.80 1.29
C LEU A 388 -16.34 13.08 2.14
N PRO A 389 -16.24 13.39 3.45
CA PRO A 389 -15.40 12.63 4.37
C PRO A 389 -15.95 11.21 4.48
N LEU A 390 -15.07 10.22 4.39
CA LEU A 390 -15.40 8.80 4.49
C LEU A 390 -14.66 8.17 5.65
N SER A 391 -15.40 7.48 6.51
CA SER A 391 -14.78 6.63 7.52
C SER A 391 -14.47 5.29 6.88
N GLY A 392 -13.20 4.91 6.84
CA GLY A 392 -12.77 3.64 6.25
C GLY A 392 -13.41 2.40 6.90
N SER A 393 -13.98 2.53 8.11
CA SER A 393 -14.72 1.44 8.76
C SER A 393 -16.21 1.39 8.38
N GLU A 394 -16.78 2.47 7.84
CA GLU A 394 -18.22 2.60 7.59
C GLU A 394 -18.57 2.60 6.09
N ALA A 395 -17.66 3.05 5.23
CA ALA A 395 -17.88 3.12 3.78
C ALA A 395 -17.42 1.83 3.08
N LEU A 396 -18.21 1.35 2.12
CA LEU A 396 -17.87 0.19 1.28
C LEU A 396 -18.41 0.37 -0.15
N TRP A 397 -17.78 -0.30 -1.11
CA TRP A 397 -18.28 -0.43 -2.48
C TRP A 397 -19.08 -1.73 -2.60
N ILE A 398 -20.31 -1.65 -3.11
CA ILE A 398 -21.17 -2.79 -3.42
C ILE A 398 -21.09 -3.05 -4.92
N HIS A 399 -20.71 -4.25 -5.32
CA HIS A 399 -20.62 -4.65 -6.72
C HIS A 399 -22.00 -4.94 -7.31
N PHE A 400 -22.22 -4.43 -8.52
CA PHE A 400 -23.42 -4.64 -9.32
C PHE A 400 -23.01 -5.12 -10.71
N ASP A 401 -23.55 -6.28 -11.08
CA ASP A 401 -23.55 -6.75 -12.46
C ASP A 401 -24.88 -6.35 -13.11
N GLY A 402 -24.81 -5.27 -13.88
CA GLY A 402 -25.92 -4.71 -14.62
C GLY A 402 -26.44 -5.59 -15.76
N GLN A 403 -25.70 -6.61 -16.20
CA GLN A 403 -26.22 -7.63 -17.13
C GLN A 403 -27.23 -8.54 -16.43
N SER A 404 -26.92 -8.92 -15.19
CA SER A 404 -27.77 -9.79 -14.38
C SER A 404 -29.03 -9.08 -13.89
N ALA A 405 -28.90 -7.84 -13.40
CA ALA A 405 -30.03 -7.04 -12.99
C ALA A 405 -29.70 -5.54 -12.90
N PRO A 406 -30.67 -4.65 -13.17
CA PRO A 406 -30.50 -3.23 -12.94
C PRO A 406 -30.34 -2.93 -11.44
N PHE A 407 -29.64 -1.84 -11.13
CA PHE A 407 -29.48 -1.36 -9.76
C PHE A 407 -30.83 -1.07 -9.12
N SER A 408 -31.10 -1.70 -7.98
CA SER A 408 -32.30 -1.46 -7.19
C SER A 408 -31.98 -1.33 -5.70
N LEU A 409 -32.45 -0.25 -5.08
CA LEU A 409 -32.40 -0.03 -3.63
C LEU A 409 -33.15 -1.11 -2.85
N ASN A 410 -34.20 -1.65 -3.46
CA ASN A 410 -35.10 -2.63 -2.86
C ASN A 410 -34.69 -4.07 -3.17
N GLN A 411 -33.69 -4.28 -4.04
CA GLN A 411 -33.14 -5.62 -4.21
C GLN A 411 -32.65 -6.05 -2.83
N PRO A 412 -33.30 -7.06 -2.22
CA PRO A 412 -32.82 -7.52 -0.96
C PRO A 412 -31.42 -8.07 -1.25
N LEU A 413 -30.41 -7.50 -0.61
CA LEU A 413 -29.06 -8.08 -0.52
C LEU A 413 -29.08 -9.53 0.05
N LYS A 414 -30.28 -10.09 0.31
CA LYS A 414 -30.58 -11.52 0.44
C LYS A 414 -29.79 -12.38 -0.53
N ARG A 415 -29.57 -11.98 -1.80
CA ARG A 415 -28.79 -12.81 -2.74
C ARG A 415 -27.30 -12.94 -2.40
N ILE A 416 -26.74 -12.01 -1.63
CA ILE A 416 -25.33 -12.02 -1.20
C ILE A 416 -25.19 -12.56 0.24
N ILE A 417 -26.29 -12.65 1.00
CA ILE A 417 -26.29 -13.07 2.40
C ILE A 417 -27.38 -14.14 2.64
N TYR A 418 -27.37 -15.22 1.86
CA TYR A 418 -28.13 -16.42 2.20
C TYR A 418 -27.29 -17.28 3.13
N THR A 419 -27.38 -17.05 4.45
CA THR A 419 -27.17 -18.02 5.55
C THR A 419 -26.96 -17.30 6.89
N ALA A 420 -28.03 -16.84 7.53
CA ALA A 420 -28.22 -16.79 9.00
C ALA A 420 -29.35 -15.81 9.38
N PRO A 421 -30.06 -16.05 10.50
CA PRO A 421 -31.02 -15.13 11.08
C PRO A 421 -30.27 -14.00 11.81
N LEU A 422 -29.64 -13.12 11.05
CA LEU A 422 -29.07 -11.87 11.57
C LEU A 422 -30.03 -10.73 11.30
N SER A 423 -30.09 -9.76 12.22
CA SER A 423 -30.74 -8.48 11.95
C SER A 423 -30.20 -7.92 10.64
N PRO A 424 -31.05 -7.50 9.70
CA PRO A 424 -30.62 -7.05 8.38
C PRO A 424 -29.62 -5.91 8.55
N ILE A 425 -28.37 -6.13 8.12
CA ILE A 425 -27.39 -5.05 8.00
C ILE A 425 -27.97 -4.10 6.97
N LYS A 426 -28.33 -2.90 7.42
CA LYS A 426 -28.84 -1.86 6.55
C LYS A 426 -27.66 -1.10 5.96
N TYR A 427 -27.79 -0.78 4.68
CA TYR A 427 -26.84 0.03 3.96
C TYR A 427 -27.57 1.27 3.47
N ASP A 428 -26.95 2.42 3.69
CA ASP A 428 -27.36 3.69 3.10
C ASP A 428 -26.46 3.98 1.91
N PHE A 429 -27.01 3.91 0.69
CA PHE A 429 -26.26 4.28 -0.50
C PHE A 429 -25.94 5.78 -0.47
N ILE A 430 -24.71 6.15 -0.79
CA ILE A 430 -24.27 7.53 -0.72
C ILE A 430 -24.70 8.26 -1.99
N LEU A 431 -25.45 9.34 -1.82
CA LEU A 431 -25.94 10.17 -2.92
C LEU A 431 -24.78 10.91 -3.60
N ALA A 432 -24.77 10.94 -4.92
CA ALA A 432 -23.83 11.73 -5.72
C ALA A 432 -24.24 13.20 -5.82
N GLU A 433 -25.51 13.54 -5.58
CA GLU A 433 -26.05 14.91 -5.60
C GLU A 433 -27.05 15.15 -4.45
N ASP A 434 -27.32 16.42 -4.13
CA ASP A 434 -28.37 16.78 -3.17
C ASP A 434 -29.75 16.45 -3.81
N PRO A 435 -30.59 15.64 -3.15
CA PRO A 435 -31.87 15.19 -3.71
C PRO A 435 -32.82 16.35 -4.04
N LYS A 436 -32.62 17.55 -3.49
CA LYS A 436 -33.45 18.72 -3.82
C LYS A 436 -33.27 19.22 -5.26
N ARG A 437 -32.21 18.81 -5.96
CA ARG A 437 -31.84 19.37 -7.28
C ARG A 437 -32.27 18.54 -8.49
N ARG A 438 -32.69 17.29 -8.31
CA ARG A 438 -33.09 16.40 -9.42
C ARG A 438 -34.35 15.61 -9.08
N GLU A 439 -35.12 15.29 -10.11
CA GLU A 439 -36.30 14.42 -10.00
C GLU A 439 -35.93 12.99 -9.56
N MET A 440 -34.73 12.52 -9.93
CA MET A 440 -34.23 11.20 -9.54
C MET A 440 -32.91 11.30 -8.77
N PRO A 441 -32.79 10.58 -7.63
CA PRO A 441 -31.55 10.54 -6.87
C PRO A 441 -30.44 9.84 -7.66
N THR A 442 -29.27 10.46 -7.68
CA THR A 442 -28.03 9.86 -8.19
C THR A 442 -27.18 9.36 -7.03
N TYR A 443 -26.41 8.30 -7.26
CA TYR A 443 -25.57 7.64 -6.28
C TYR A 443 -24.13 7.63 -6.74
N VAL A 444 -23.20 7.71 -5.78
CA VAL A 444 -21.76 7.63 -6.08
C VAL A 444 -21.43 6.22 -6.57
N ALA A 445 -20.83 6.13 -7.75
CA ALA A 445 -20.47 4.88 -8.40
C ALA A 445 -18.98 4.87 -8.78
N ALA A 446 -18.45 3.68 -9.10
CA ALA A 446 -17.11 3.53 -9.66
C ALA A 446 -17.07 2.37 -10.66
N VAL A 447 -16.27 2.52 -11.72
CA VAL A 447 -15.93 1.44 -12.64
C VAL A 447 -14.47 1.08 -12.44
N LYS A 448 -14.17 -0.21 -12.29
CA LYS A 448 -12.80 -0.69 -12.14
C LYS A 448 -12.27 -1.14 -13.50
N VAL A 449 -11.23 -0.47 -14.00
CA VAL A 449 -10.52 -0.85 -15.23
C VAL A 449 -9.09 -1.20 -14.86
N GLY A 450 -8.75 -2.49 -14.90
CA GLY A 450 -7.45 -2.98 -14.42
C GLY A 450 -7.23 -2.64 -12.93
N SER A 451 -6.26 -1.76 -12.65
CA SER A 451 -5.95 -1.29 -11.28
C SER A 451 -6.52 0.09 -10.95
N ILE A 452 -7.22 0.73 -11.88
CA ILE A 452 -7.73 2.11 -11.74
C ILE A 452 -9.24 2.07 -11.45
N TYR A 453 -9.69 2.97 -10.58
CA TYR A 453 -11.11 3.17 -10.29
C TYR A 453 -11.57 4.50 -10.88
N HIS A 454 -12.45 4.45 -11.87
CA HIS A 454 -13.07 5.64 -12.47
C HIS A 454 -14.33 5.97 -11.71
N LEU A 455 -14.29 7.05 -10.93
CA LEU A 455 -15.43 7.51 -10.14
C LEU A 455 -16.48 8.17 -11.04
N THR A 456 -17.74 7.82 -10.82
CA THR A 456 -18.88 8.31 -11.59
C THR A 456 -20.13 8.39 -10.71
N ASN A 457 -21.29 8.60 -11.32
CA ASN A 457 -22.58 8.50 -10.67
C ASN A 457 -23.53 7.57 -11.44
N THR A 458 -24.52 7.03 -10.73
CA THR A 458 -25.56 6.16 -11.30
C THR A 458 -26.93 6.55 -10.77
N THR A 459 -28.00 6.18 -11.46
CA THR A 459 -29.39 6.39 -11.04
C THR A 459 -30.05 5.08 -10.66
N TYR A 460 -31.07 5.15 -9.81
CA TYR A 460 -31.92 3.98 -9.52
C TYR A 460 -32.47 3.38 -10.82
N GLY A 461 -32.36 2.06 -10.97
CA GLY A 461 -32.83 1.32 -12.14
C GLY A 461 -31.80 1.18 -13.28
N SER A 462 -30.62 1.79 -13.17
CA SER A 462 -29.60 1.70 -14.22
C SER A 462 -29.01 0.29 -14.35
N SER A 463 -28.88 -0.22 -15.57
CA SER A 463 -28.16 -1.46 -15.91
C SER A 463 -26.71 -1.21 -16.34
N SER A 464 -26.31 0.05 -16.49
CA SER A 464 -24.96 0.44 -16.84
C SER A 464 -24.64 1.82 -16.27
N VAL A 465 -23.35 2.13 -16.19
CA VAL A 465 -22.86 3.45 -15.82
C VAL A 465 -21.91 3.95 -16.88
N LYS A 466 -21.95 5.25 -17.13
CA LYS A 466 -20.97 5.93 -17.95
C LYS A 466 -19.87 6.49 -17.09
N TYR A 467 -18.62 6.38 -17.51
CA TYR A 467 -17.47 6.92 -16.82
C TYR A 467 -16.54 7.59 -17.82
N THR A 468 -15.68 8.48 -17.33
CA THR A 468 -14.63 9.10 -18.15
C THR A 468 -13.31 8.41 -17.83
N ASP A 469 -12.63 7.94 -18.87
CA ASP A 469 -11.31 7.30 -18.74
C ASP A 469 -10.18 8.34 -18.55
N GLU A 470 -8.94 7.86 -18.49
CA GLU A 470 -7.74 8.67 -18.30
C GLU A 470 -7.44 9.63 -19.47
N VAL A 471 -7.94 9.35 -20.68
CA VAL A 471 -7.75 10.22 -21.85
C VAL A 471 -8.84 11.29 -21.97
N GLY A 472 -9.96 11.10 -21.24
CA GLY A 472 -11.10 12.00 -21.24
C GLY A 472 -12.29 11.49 -22.05
N ASP A 473 -12.22 10.26 -22.56
CA ASP A 473 -13.29 9.67 -23.35
C ASP A 473 -14.39 9.10 -22.45
N GLU A 474 -15.64 9.26 -22.87
CA GLU A 474 -16.78 8.63 -22.21
C GLU A 474 -16.85 7.15 -22.62
N LYS A 475 -16.83 6.26 -21.63
CA LYS A 475 -17.00 4.81 -21.76
C LYS A 475 -18.22 4.38 -20.95
N GLU A 476 -18.74 3.20 -21.26
CA GLU A 476 -19.87 2.60 -20.56
C GLU A 476 -19.47 1.23 -19.98
N SER A 477 -19.96 0.90 -18.79
CA SER A 477 -19.77 -0.40 -18.16
C SER A 477 -21.06 -0.91 -17.54
N GLN A 478 -21.33 -2.20 -17.72
CA GLN A 478 -22.39 -2.91 -17.00
C GLN A 478 -21.88 -3.50 -15.67
N ASP A 479 -20.57 -3.65 -15.51
CA ASP A 479 -19.92 -4.04 -14.25
C ASP A 479 -19.47 -2.77 -13.53
N TYR A 480 -20.08 -2.48 -12.38
CA TYR A 480 -19.78 -1.29 -11.61
C TYR A 480 -20.03 -1.46 -10.12
N LEU A 481 -19.52 -0.50 -9.36
CA LEU A 481 -19.59 -0.45 -7.91
C LEU A 481 -20.45 0.75 -7.48
N ILE A 482 -21.21 0.62 -6.39
CA ILE A 482 -21.94 1.73 -5.77
C ILE A 482 -21.47 1.92 -4.32
N LEU A 483 -21.21 3.17 -3.95
CA LEU A 483 -20.74 3.51 -2.61
C LEU A 483 -21.90 3.45 -1.62
N ALA A 484 -21.69 2.73 -0.52
CA ALA A 484 -22.65 2.62 0.55
C ALA A 484 -22.00 2.82 1.92
N LYS A 485 -22.79 3.36 2.85
CA LYS A 485 -22.48 3.49 4.26
C LYS A 485 -23.19 2.38 5.03
N ARG A 486 -22.47 1.69 5.89
CA ARG A 486 -23.05 0.70 6.80
C ARG A 486 -23.79 1.39 7.93
N ILE A 487 -25.04 1.01 8.17
CA ILE A 487 -25.79 1.43 9.35
C ILE A 487 -25.64 0.36 10.41
N HIS A 488 -24.97 0.70 11.52
CA HIS A 488 -25.03 -0.12 12.72
C HIS A 488 -26.35 0.16 13.42
N ASN A 489 -27.18 -0.88 13.63
CA ASN A 489 -28.37 -0.82 14.48
C ASN A 489 -27.95 -0.71 15.95
N ASN A 490 -27.19 0.32 16.30
CA ASN A 490 -27.02 0.70 17.69
C ASN A 490 -28.27 1.48 18.06
N ASN A 491 -29.19 0.85 18.79
CA ASN A 491 -30.41 1.45 19.34
C ASN A 491 -30.15 2.64 20.30
N ARG A 492 -28.94 3.19 20.37
CA ARG A 492 -28.64 4.42 21.09
C ARG A 492 -28.92 5.61 20.19
N GLN A 493 -30.18 6.02 20.22
CA GLN A 493 -30.81 7.06 19.42
C GLN A 493 -30.31 8.49 19.71
N ASP A 494 -29.34 8.65 20.63
CA ASP A 494 -29.02 9.95 21.23
C ASP A 494 -27.76 10.65 20.70
N ASN A 495 -26.93 10.02 19.88
CA ASN A 495 -25.80 10.74 19.25
C ASN A 495 -26.22 11.38 17.91
N ARG A 496 -27.16 12.33 18.00
CA ARG A 496 -27.52 13.26 16.91
C ARG A 496 -26.41 14.26 16.55
N THR A 497 -25.28 14.26 17.26
CA THR A 497 -24.01 14.83 16.77
C THR A 497 -23.41 13.91 15.71
N SER A 498 -24.19 13.79 14.63
CA SER A 498 -23.88 13.19 13.34
C SER A 498 -22.48 13.59 12.93
N SER A 499 -21.58 12.62 12.91
CA SER A 499 -20.26 12.79 12.33
C SER A 499 -20.46 13.26 10.87
N ALA A 500 -19.74 14.30 10.46
CA ALA A 500 -19.84 14.89 9.13
C ALA A 500 -19.52 13.89 7.98
N THR A 501 -19.15 12.66 8.34
CA THR A 501 -18.90 11.50 7.51
C THR A 501 -20.14 10.96 6.79
N GLY A 502 -20.01 10.80 5.47
CA GLY A 502 -21.09 10.28 4.62
C GLY A 502 -22.06 11.34 4.08
N ARG A 503 -21.76 12.63 4.25
CA ARG A 503 -22.45 13.74 3.58
C ARG A 503 -21.47 14.61 2.79
N TRP A 504 -21.95 15.19 1.70
CA TRP A 504 -21.20 16.22 0.96
C TRP A 504 -21.19 17.52 1.77
N ILE A 505 -20.01 18.07 1.97
CA ILE A 505 -19.77 19.28 2.73
C ILE A 505 -19.16 20.33 1.78
N PRO A 506 -19.72 21.55 1.70
CA PRO A 506 -19.13 22.61 0.90
C PRO A 506 -17.67 22.85 1.27
N PHE A 507 -16.80 22.89 0.25
CA PHE A 507 -15.37 23.13 0.43
C PHE A 507 -14.93 24.44 -0.25
N TRP A 508 -15.43 24.72 -1.46
CA TRP A 508 -15.12 25.92 -2.21
C TRP A 508 -16.35 26.39 -3.01
N PRO A 509 -16.63 27.71 -3.15
CA PRO A 509 -15.78 28.86 -2.79
C PRO A 509 -15.77 29.28 -1.32
N VAL A 510 -16.70 28.75 -0.52
CA VAL A 510 -16.76 29.00 0.92
C VAL A 510 -16.74 27.65 1.61
N LYS A 511 -15.66 27.39 2.35
CA LYS A 511 -15.47 26.17 3.12
C LYS A 511 -16.43 26.14 4.30
N ASP A 512 -17.17 25.04 4.45
CA ASP A 512 -18.07 24.86 5.58
C ASP A 512 -17.26 24.81 6.90
N PRO A 513 -17.59 25.62 7.92
CA PRO A 513 -16.90 25.61 9.20
C PRO A 513 -16.95 24.26 9.93
N ALA A 514 -17.93 23.41 9.61
CA ALA A 514 -18.04 22.06 10.18
C ALA A 514 -17.14 21.03 9.49
N TYR A 515 -16.48 21.39 8.39
CA TYR A 515 -15.53 20.52 7.71
C TYR A 515 -14.20 20.45 8.48
N VAL A 516 -13.79 19.23 8.83
CA VAL A 516 -12.48 18.95 9.45
C VAL A 516 -11.83 17.81 8.67
N ALA A 517 -10.57 18.00 8.28
CA ALA A 517 -9.77 16.96 7.62
C ALA A 517 -9.60 15.75 8.55
N LEU A 518 -9.82 14.54 8.02
CA LEU A 518 -9.74 13.29 8.81
C LEU A 518 -8.30 12.81 9.06
N SER A 519 -7.30 13.39 8.37
CA SER A 519 -5.88 13.05 8.49
C SER A 519 -4.99 14.23 8.13
N GLU A 520 -3.72 14.18 8.55
CA GLU A 520 -2.71 15.18 8.16
C GLU A 520 -2.47 15.21 6.64
N SER A 521 -2.57 14.06 5.95
CA SER A 521 -2.53 14.04 4.48
C SER A 521 -3.69 14.84 3.92
N ALA A 522 -4.93 14.54 4.35
CA ALA A 522 -6.12 15.23 3.87
C ALA A 522 -6.07 16.74 4.10
N LYS A 523 -5.48 17.16 5.22
CA LYS A 523 -5.24 18.58 5.52
C LYS A 523 -4.23 19.21 4.55
N SER A 524 -3.12 18.54 4.26
CA SER A 524 -2.16 19.01 3.25
C SER A 524 -2.78 19.09 1.87
N ASP A 525 -3.62 18.12 1.51
CA ASP A 525 -4.33 18.08 0.22
C ASP A 525 -5.38 19.21 0.14
N ASP A 526 -6.10 19.49 1.23
CA ASP A 526 -7.00 20.64 1.36
C ASP A 526 -6.28 21.97 1.12
N GLU A 527 -5.17 22.20 1.82
CA GLU A 527 -4.40 23.44 1.73
C GLU A 527 -3.87 23.65 0.30
N HIS A 528 -3.44 22.57 -0.35
CA HIS A 528 -3.01 22.65 -1.74
C HIS A 528 -4.18 22.98 -2.67
N LEU A 529 -5.27 22.22 -2.59
CA LEU A 529 -6.45 22.42 -3.43
C LEU A 529 -7.00 23.85 -3.26
N GLU A 530 -7.10 24.34 -2.03
CA GLU A 530 -7.58 25.68 -1.74
C GLU A 530 -6.68 26.76 -2.35
N LYS A 531 -5.35 26.61 -2.30
CA LYS A 531 -4.41 27.52 -2.98
C LYS A 531 -4.62 27.55 -4.48
N LEU A 532 -4.78 26.38 -5.11
CA LEU A 532 -5.04 26.26 -6.55
C LEU A 532 -6.39 26.88 -6.93
N LEU A 533 -7.44 26.59 -6.18
CA LEU A 533 -8.77 27.14 -6.44
C LEU A 533 -8.80 28.67 -6.28
N ASN A 534 -8.03 29.20 -5.34
CA ASN A 534 -7.90 30.65 -5.14
C ASN A 534 -7.06 31.34 -6.22
N SER A 535 -6.15 30.66 -6.91
CA SER A 535 -5.43 31.27 -8.04
C SER A 535 -6.36 31.54 -9.22
N PHE A 536 -7.37 30.68 -9.44
CA PHE A 536 -8.40 30.90 -10.48
C PHE A 536 -9.32 32.11 -10.21
N ARG A 537 -9.32 32.67 -9.00
CA ARG A 537 -10.13 33.86 -8.66
C ARG A 537 -9.40 35.19 -8.88
N ARG A 538 -8.08 35.16 -9.09
CA ARG A 538 -7.24 36.36 -9.17
C ARG A 538 -7.06 36.89 -10.60
N GLU A 539 -7.56 36.16 -11.58
CA GLU A 539 -7.71 36.58 -12.98
C GLU A 539 -9.19 36.87 -13.24
#